data_AF-A0A9P6ITI1-F1
#
_entry.id   AF-A0A9P6ITI1-F1
#
_cell.length_a   1.000
_cell.length_b   1.000
_cell.length_c   1.000
_cell.angle_alpha   90.00
_cell.angle_beta   90.00
_cell.angle_gamma   90.00
#
_symmetry.space_group_name_H-M   'P 1'
#
loop_
_entity.id
_entity.type
_entity.pdbx_description
1 polymer ?
#
loop_
_entity_poly.entity_id
_entity_poly.type
_entity_poly.pdbx_seq_one_letter_code
_entity_poly.pdbx_strand_id
1 'polypeptide(L)'
;MSLPSADELEQLQEIEKQWAVKAMHHAETYFSLLEAMDGSKLKLTKIDDEIYVDFMSTFGTDIKIDVLDEAKDFKSPEMKEKWRNFINRYEGGKVTDYNFGSLLRIDASQGYTENNTMFVTRMQFLTIEIARNKAGLNSVHCKSKK
;
A
#
# COMPACT_ATOMS: atom_id res chain seq x y z
N MET A 1 -34.71 -0.36 6.32
CA MET A 1 -33.31 0.09 6.27
C MET A 1 -33.28 1.48 6.87
N SER A 2 -32.88 1.60 8.13
CA SER A 2 -32.70 2.92 8.77
C SER A 2 -31.46 3.56 8.17
N LEU A 3 -31.59 4.81 7.74
CA LEU A 3 -30.45 5.65 7.37
C LEU A 3 -29.53 5.80 8.60
N PRO A 4 -28.20 5.76 8.45
CA PRO A 4 -27.29 6.00 9.57
C PRO A 4 -27.56 7.40 10.16
N SER A 5 -27.41 7.55 11.47
CA SER A 5 -27.67 8.82 12.14
C SER A 5 -26.63 9.87 11.74
N ALA A 6 -26.96 11.16 11.76
CA ALA A 6 -26.03 12.24 11.40
C ALA A 6 -24.72 12.20 12.22
N ASP A 7 -24.81 11.73 13.47
CA ASP A 7 -23.67 11.49 14.36
C ASP A 7 -22.69 10.44 13.81
N GLU A 8 -23.20 9.33 13.25
CA GLU A 8 -22.37 8.30 12.59
C GLU A 8 -21.75 8.83 11.29
N LEU A 9 -22.45 9.71 10.57
CA LEU A 9 -21.94 10.33 9.35
C LEU A 9 -20.81 11.32 9.65
N GLU A 10 -20.95 12.13 10.71
CA GLU A 10 -19.90 13.03 11.18
C GLU A 10 -18.69 12.25 11.71
N GLN A 11 -18.90 11.14 12.41
CA GLN A 11 -17.83 10.23 12.82
C GLN A 11 -17.10 9.66 11.60
N LEU A 12 -17.81 9.19 10.57
CA LEU A 12 -17.22 8.69 9.33
C LEU A 12 -16.36 9.75 8.64
N GLN A 13 -16.88 10.97 8.50
CA GLN A 13 -16.12 12.08 7.89
C GLN A 13 -14.89 12.50 8.70
N GLU A 14 -14.96 12.47 10.04
CA GLU A 14 -13.82 12.76 10.90
C GLU A 14 -12.76 11.65 10.82
N ILE A 15 -13.19 10.39 10.80
CA ILE A 15 -12.32 9.23 10.62
C ILE A 15 -11.63 9.27 9.25
N GLU A 16 -12.34 9.60 8.18
CA GLU A 16 -11.78 9.76 6.84
C GLU A 16 -10.72 10.87 6.78
N LYS A 17 -10.96 12.01 7.44
CA LYS A 17 -9.97 13.09 7.56
C LYS A 17 -8.73 12.62 8.32
N GLN A 18 -8.90 11.94 9.45
CA GLN A 18 -7.78 11.41 10.23
C GLN A 18 -6.99 10.36 9.45
N TRP A 19 -7.67 9.52 8.68
CA TRP A 19 -7.03 8.56 7.79
C TRP A 19 -6.26 9.24 6.67
N ALA A 20 -6.83 10.25 6.02
CA ALA A 20 -6.15 11.02 4.99
C ALA A 20 -4.86 11.66 5.52
N VAL A 21 -4.92 12.32 6.68
CA VAL A 21 -3.75 12.95 7.32
C VAL A 21 -2.68 11.92 7.65
N LYS A 22 -3.05 10.80 8.27
CA LYS A 22 -2.08 9.76 8.65
C LYS A 22 -1.49 9.05 7.42
N ALA A 23 -2.28 8.85 6.36
CA ALA A 23 -1.83 8.28 5.11
C ALA A 23 -0.86 9.23 4.36
N MET A 24 -1.13 10.54 4.38
CA MET A 24 -0.22 11.58 3.86
C MET A 24 1.12 11.59 4.61
N HIS A 25 1.08 11.67 5.93
CA HIS A 25 2.28 11.62 6.77
C HIS A 25 3.09 10.34 6.53
N HIS A 26 2.41 9.20 6.40
CA HIS A 26 3.06 7.93 6.10
C HIS A 26 3.73 7.95 4.72
N ALA A 27 3.05 8.48 3.69
CA ALA A 27 3.59 8.64 2.35
C ALA A 27 4.81 9.56 2.31
N GLU A 28 4.76 10.72 2.95
CA GLU A 28 5.90 11.66 3.03
C GLU A 28 7.09 11.05 3.77
N THR A 29 6.84 10.40 4.92
CA THR A 29 7.88 9.74 5.70
C THR A 29 8.52 8.61 4.89
N TYR A 30 7.70 7.80 4.23
CA TYR A 30 8.15 6.71 3.40
C TYR A 30 8.96 7.21 2.19
N PHE A 31 8.52 8.27 1.53
CA PHE A 31 9.26 8.90 0.43
C PHE A 31 10.61 9.45 0.90
N SER A 32 10.64 10.15 2.03
CA SER A 32 11.90 10.64 2.63
C SER A 32 12.87 9.50 2.96
N LEU A 33 12.36 8.36 3.43
CA LEU A 33 13.17 7.17 3.68
C LEU A 33 13.77 6.59 2.39
N LEU A 34 12.99 6.56 1.30
CA LEU A 34 13.48 6.13 -0.01
C LEU A 34 14.53 7.09 -0.60
N GLU A 35 14.40 8.38 -0.33
CA GLU A 35 15.41 9.36 -0.75
C GLU A 35 16.71 9.22 0.06
N ALA A 36 16.60 8.90 1.35
CA ALA A 36 17.73 8.76 2.26
C ALA A 36 18.47 7.42 2.13
N MET A 37 17.78 6.33 1.78
CA MET A 37 18.34 4.98 1.75
C MET A 37 17.79 4.15 0.58
N ASP A 38 18.60 3.21 0.07
CA ASP A 38 18.16 2.26 -0.94
C ASP A 38 16.96 1.41 -0.45
N GLY A 39 15.87 1.45 -1.23
CA GLY A 39 14.66 0.69 -0.95
C GLY A 39 14.90 -0.82 -0.76
N SER A 40 15.88 -1.41 -1.45
CA SER A 40 16.24 -2.82 -1.30
C SER A 40 16.79 -3.20 0.09
N LYS A 41 17.26 -2.22 0.88
CA LYS A 41 17.69 -2.46 2.29
C LYS A 41 16.59 -2.12 3.29
N LEU A 42 15.50 -1.50 2.85
CA LEU A 42 14.44 -1.02 3.70
C LEU A 42 13.45 -2.15 4.01
N LYS A 43 13.45 -2.61 5.26
CA LYS A 43 12.51 -3.61 5.76
C LYS A 43 11.31 -2.94 6.40
N LEU A 44 10.16 -3.01 5.72
CA LEU A 44 8.89 -2.48 6.23
C LEU A 44 8.31 -3.35 7.36
N THR A 45 8.50 -4.66 7.28
CA THR A 45 7.98 -5.64 8.25
C THR A 45 8.99 -6.76 8.48
N LYS A 46 8.86 -7.50 9.59
CA LYS A 46 9.69 -8.69 9.87
C LYS A 46 9.41 -9.88 8.95
N ILE A 47 8.23 -9.89 8.32
CA ILE A 47 7.71 -10.96 7.46
C ILE A 47 7.65 -10.53 6.00
N ASP A 48 8.52 -9.59 5.60
CA ASP A 48 8.60 -9.07 4.24
C ASP A 48 8.79 -10.20 3.21
N ASP A 49 9.63 -11.19 3.53
CA ASP A 49 9.86 -12.34 2.67
C ASP A 49 8.61 -13.22 2.49
N GLU A 50 7.89 -13.51 3.58
CA GLU A 50 6.64 -14.27 3.53
C GLU A 50 5.58 -13.54 2.69
N ILE A 51 5.42 -12.23 2.89
CA ILE A 51 4.49 -11.39 2.13
C ILE A 51 4.82 -11.42 0.64
N TYR A 52 6.10 -11.29 0.30
CA TYR A 52 6.54 -11.33 -1.09
C TYR A 52 6.27 -12.68 -1.76
N VAL A 53 6.58 -13.79 -1.07
CA VAL A 53 6.35 -15.14 -1.61
C VAL A 53 4.85 -15.40 -1.80
N ASP A 54 4.02 -15.02 -0.82
CA ASP A 54 2.58 -15.23 -0.90
C ASP A 54 1.94 -14.35 -1.99
N PHE A 55 2.42 -13.11 -2.13
CA PHE A 55 2.02 -12.21 -3.20
C PHE A 55 2.39 -12.77 -4.57
N MET A 56 3.63 -13.23 -4.75
CA MET A 56 4.07 -13.84 -6.01
C MET A 56 3.27 -15.13 -6.32
N SER A 57 2.94 -15.92 -5.31
CA SER A 57 2.11 -17.12 -5.48
C SER A 57 0.66 -16.79 -5.87
N THR A 58 0.10 -15.71 -5.32
CA THR A 58 -1.32 -15.33 -5.53
C THR A 58 -1.53 -14.44 -6.76
N PHE A 59 -0.58 -13.55 -7.04
CA PHE A 59 -0.68 -12.45 -8.01
C PHE A 59 0.49 -12.36 -8.99
N GLY A 60 1.55 -13.17 -8.85
CA GLY A 60 2.91 -12.93 -9.38
C GLY A 60 3.11 -12.76 -10.90
N THR A 61 2.04 -12.68 -11.69
CA THR A 61 2.08 -12.21 -13.08
C THR A 61 0.88 -11.32 -13.45
N ASP A 62 -0.20 -11.35 -12.68
CA ASP A 62 -1.37 -10.50 -12.89
C ASP A 62 -1.09 -9.02 -12.58
N ILE A 63 -0.34 -8.74 -11.50
CA ILE A 63 -0.11 -7.37 -11.03
C ILE A 63 1.26 -6.88 -11.46
N LYS A 64 1.29 -5.77 -12.19
CA LYS A 64 2.52 -5.06 -12.53
C LYS A 64 2.91 -4.12 -11.39
N ILE A 65 3.90 -4.54 -10.61
CA ILE A 65 4.43 -3.73 -9.50
C ILE A 65 5.11 -2.42 -9.95
N ASP A 66 5.46 -2.29 -11.23
CA ASP A 66 6.01 -1.06 -11.82
C ASP A 66 4.93 0.01 -12.00
N VAL A 67 3.86 -0.34 -12.72
CA VAL A 67 2.68 0.50 -12.96
C VAL A 67 1.44 -0.31 -12.60
N LEU A 68 0.80 0.08 -11.50
CA LEU A 68 -0.47 -0.50 -11.06
C LEU A 68 -1.64 0.09 -11.85
N ASP A 69 -2.75 -0.62 -11.92
CA ASP A 69 -3.98 -0.13 -12.53
C ASP A 69 -5.11 -0.26 -11.51
N GLU A 70 -5.53 0.85 -10.88
CA GLU A 70 -6.56 0.83 -9.82
C GLU A 70 -7.86 0.13 -10.30
N ALA A 71 -8.23 0.34 -11.56
CA ALA A 71 -9.46 -0.21 -12.12
C ALA A 71 -9.40 -1.75 -12.24
N LYS A 72 -8.24 -2.29 -12.62
CA LYS A 72 -8.05 -3.73 -12.85
C LYS A 72 -7.52 -4.48 -11.63
N ASP A 73 -6.52 -3.93 -10.95
CA ASP A 73 -5.79 -4.60 -9.87
C ASP A 73 -6.45 -4.44 -8.49
N PHE A 74 -7.34 -3.45 -8.32
CA PHE A 74 -7.99 -3.17 -7.03
C PHE A 74 -9.51 -3.14 -7.09
N LYS A 75 -10.10 -2.58 -8.16
CA LYS A 75 -11.56 -2.47 -8.31
C LYS A 75 -12.22 -3.70 -8.95
N SER A 76 -11.45 -4.56 -9.61
CA SER A 76 -11.98 -5.79 -10.22
C SER A 76 -12.53 -6.77 -9.16
N PRO A 77 -13.67 -7.44 -9.42
CA PRO A 77 -14.27 -8.37 -8.45
C PRO A 77 -13.32 -9.50 -8.07
N GLU A 78 -12.61 -10.09 -9.04
CA GLU A 78 -11.65 -11.17 -8.81
C GLU A 78 -10.51 -10.72 -7.89
N MET A 79 -10.01 -9.49 -8.09
CA MET A 79 -8.94 -8.94 -7.28
C MET A 79 -9.40 -8.60 -5.87
N LYS A 80 -10.63 -8.10 -5.68
CA LYS A 80 -11.20 -7.87 -4.35
C LYS A 80 -11.26 -9.16 -3.53
N GLU A 81 -11.67 -10.27 -4.15
CA GLU A 81 -11.69 -11.58 -3.48
C GLU A 81 -10.28 -12.07 -3.14
N LYS A 82 -9.33 -11.95 -4.08
CA LYS A 82 -7.92 -12.29 -3.83
C LYS A 82 -7.34 -11.46 -2.68
N TRP A 83 -7.50 -10.13 -2.70
CA TRP A 83 -7.04 -9.25 -1.63
C TRP A 83 -7.68 -9.57 -0.29
N ARG A 84 -8.97 -9.90 -0.26
CA ARG A 84 -9.66 -10.29 0.98
C ARG A 84 -9.12 -11.59 1.57
N ASN A 85 -8.92 -12.61 0.73
CA ASN A 85 -8.26 -13.85 1.15
C ASN A 85 -6.83 -13.62 1.62
N PHE A 86 -6.09 -12.76 0.92
CA PHE A 86 -4.74 -12.38 1.28
C PHE A 86 -4.72 -11.69 2.66
N ILE A 87 -5.53 -10.66 2.86
CA ILE A 87 -5.62 -9.93 4.13
C ILE A 87 -5.98 -10.85 5.30
N ASN A 88 -6.95 -11.75 5.12
CA ASN A 88 -7.35 -12.73 6.14
C ASN A 88 -6.19 -13.61 6.62
N ARG A 89 -5.17 -13.88 5.78
CA ARG A 89 -4.00 -14.66 6.18
C ARG A 89 -3.10 -13.92 7.18
N TYR A 90 -3.14 -12.58 7.19
CA TYR A 90 -2.29 -11.74 8.05
C TYR A 90 -3.01 -11.17 9.27
N GLU A 91 -4.32 -11.42 9.39
CA GLU A 91 -5.17 -11.03 10.53
C GLU A 91 -4.69 -11.61 11.88
N GLY A 92 -3.87 -12.67 11.88
CA GLY A 92 -3.30 -13.33 13.07
C GLY A 92 -2.22 -12.54 13.84
N GLY A 93 -2.21 -11.21 13.74
CA GLY A 93 -1.31 -10.33 14.51
C GLY A 93 0.09 -10.16 13.93
N LYS A 94 0.36 -10.63 12.71
CA LYS A 94 1.67 -10.46 12.06
C LYS A 94 1.88 -9.03 11.55
N VAL A 95 0.81 -8.33 11.16
CA VAL A 95 0.83 -6.94 10.68
C VAL A 95 -0.14 -6.10 11.52
N THR A 96 0.42 -5.24 12.36
CA THR A 96 -0.37 -4.26 13.12
C THR A 96 -1.01 -3.26 12.15
N ASP A 97 -2.27 -2.91 12.39
CA ASP A 97 -3.00 -1.91 11.58
C ASP A 97 -3.11 -2.30 10.08
N TYR A 98 -3.23 -3.58 9.76
CA TYR A 98 -3.32 -4.06 8.37
C TYR A 98 -4.49 -3.45 7.57
N ASN A 99 -5.61 -3.14 8.26
CA ASN A 99 -6.79 -2.48 7.70
C ASN A 99 -6.66 -0.95 7.60
N PHE A 100 -5.58 -0.36 8.10
CA PHE A 100 -5.44 1.09 8.14
C PHE A 100 -5.20 1.65 6.74
N GLY A 101 -5.82 2.79 6.42
CA GLY A 101 -5.65 3.45 5.13
C GLY A 101 -4.24 3.99 4.92
N SER A 102 -3.66 3.74 3.75
CA SER A 102 -2.37 4.28 3.32
C SER A 102 -2.45 4.75 1.87
N LEU A 103 -1.59 5.69 1.51
CA LEU A 103 -1.43 6.13 0.13
C LEU A 103 -0.34 5.28 -0.54
N LEU A 104 -0.65 4.75 -1.71
CA LEU A 104 0.27 4.00 -2.56
C LEU A 104 0.45 4.71 -3.88
N ARG A 105 1.67 4.66 -4.42
CA ARG A 105 1.98 5.19 -5.74
C ARG A 105 1.57 4.19 -6.82
N ILE A 106 0.86 4.64 -7.84
CA ILE A 106 0.42 3.81 -8.96
C ILE A 106 1.66 3.40 -9.79
N ASP A 107 2.45 4.37 -10.18
CA ASP A 107 3.74 4.24 -10.86
C ASP A 107 4.89 4.40 -9.86
N ALA A 108 5.79 3.41 -9.81
CA ALA A 108 6.91 3.39 -8.89
C ALA A 108 7.98 4.44 -9.21
N SER A 109 8.12 4.84 -10.49
CA SER A 109 9.11 5.81 -10.95
C SER A 109 8.69 7.25 -10.69
N GLN A 110 7.38 7.49 -10.54
CA GLN A 110 6.83 8.82 -10.25
C GLN A 110 6.63 9.04 -8.74
N GLY A 111 6.59 10.31 -8.32
CA GLY A 111 6.32 10.69 -6.93
C GLY A 111 4.84 10.59 -6.56
N TYR A 112 4.50 11.01 -5.34
CA TYR A 112 3.10 11.17 -4.91
C TYR A 112 2.47 12.39 -5.62
N THR A 113 1.65 12.15 -6.62
CA THR A 113 0.84 13.18 -7.31
C THR A 113 -0.64 12.77 -7.31
N GLU A 114 -1.55 13.70 -7.55
CA GLU A 114 -3.00 13.42 -7.54
C GLU A 114 -3.40 12.28 -8.49
N ASN A 115 -2.79 12.24 -9.69
CA ASN A 115 -3.03 11.17 -10.67
C ASN A 115 -2.20 9.91 -10.46
N ASN A 116 -1.13 9.95 -9.64
CA ASN A 116 -0.26 8.81 -9.37
C ASN A 116 -0.45 8.22 -7.96
N THR A 117 -1.42 8.70 -7.21
CA THR A 117 -1.64 8.27 -5.83
C THR A 117 -2.99 7.60 -5.74
N MET A 118 -3.03 6.43 -5.12
CA MET A 118 -4.25 5.70 -4.84
C MET A 118 -4.35 5.37 -3.36
N PHE A 119 -5.59 5.28 -2.88
CA PHE A 119 -5.87 4.89 -1.50
C PHE A 119 -5.99 3.38 -1.39
N VAL A 120 -5.17 2.79 -0.52
CA VAL A 120 -5.10 1.35 -0.30
C VAL A 120 -5.04 1.04 1.18
N THR A 121 -5.19 -0.23 1.54
CA THR A 121 -4.90 -0.64 2.92
C THR A 121 -3.40 -0.73 3.16
N ARG A 122 -2.97 -0.63 4.41
CA ARG A 122 -1.58 -0.79 4.83
C ARG A 122 -1.03 -2.13 4.35
N MET A 123 -1.84 -3.20 4.42
CA MET A 123 -1.44 -4.50 3.91
C MET A 123 -1.12 -4.45 2.41
N GLN A 124 -2.01 -3.88 1.60
CA GLN A 124 -1.81 -3.71 0.16
C GLN A 124 -0.56 -2.87 -0.14
N PHE A 125 -0.42 -1.74 0.55
CA PHE A 125 0.76 -0.89 0.46
C PHE A 125 2.04 -1.69 0.73
N LEU A 126 2.12 -2.36 1.87
CA LEU A 126 3.29 -3.16 2.27
C LEU A 126 3.64 -4.19 1.20
N THR A 127 2.64 -4.91 0.71
CA THR A 127 2.82 -6.00 -0.25
C THR A 127 3.45 -5.51 -1.55
N ILE A 128 2.88 -4.46 -2.15
CA ILE A 128 3.40 -3.90 -3.39
C ILE A 128 4.77 -3.26 -3.17
N GLU A 129 4.93 -2.54 -2.07
CA GLU A 129 6.15 -1.79 -1.79
C GLU A 129 7.34 -2.71 -1.46
N ILE A 130 7.10 -3.83 -0.76
CA ILE A 130 8.08 -4.90 -0.57
C ILE A 130 8.50 -5.48 -1.92
N ALA A 131 7.53 -5.75 -2.80
CA ALA A 131 7.82 -6.28 -4.13
C ALA A 131 8.65 -5.29 -4.97
N ARG A 132 8.33 -4.00 -4.92
CA ARG A 132 9.11 -2.93 -5.57
C ARG A 132 10.52 -2.81 -5.02
N ASN A 133 10.68 -2.86 -3.70
CA ASN A 133 11.98 -2.82 -3.03
C ASN A 133 12.85 -4.02 -3.43
N LYS A 134 12.27 -5.22 -3.51
CA LYS A 134 12.98 -6.43 -3.97
C LYS A 134 13.31 -6.39 -5.47
N ALA A 135 12.43 -5.82 -6.29
CA ALA A 135 12.67 -5.62 -7.72
C ALA A 135 13.66 -4.48 -8.01
N GLY A 136 14.02 -3.66 -7.01
CA GLY A 136 14.92 -2.52 -7.16
C GLY A 136 14.30 -1.30 -7.85
N LEU A 137 12.97 -1.30 -8.04
CA LEU A 137 12.26 -0.19 -8.70
C LEU A 137 12.34 1.10 -7.88
N ASN A 138 12.32 0.98 -6.55
CA ASN A 138 12.41 2.13 -5.65
C ASN A 138 13.82 2.70 -5.49
N SER A 139 14.86 2.02 -5.98
CA SER A 139 16.24 2.53 -5.94
C SER A 139 16.45 3.75 -6.84
N VAL A 140 15.52 4.05 -7.76
CA VAL A 140 15.55 5.27 -8.60
C VAL A 140 15.44 6.56 -7.78
N HIS A 141 14.79 6.52 -6.61
CA HIS A 141 14.55 7.69 -5.77
C HIS A 141 15.69 7.98 -4.78
N CYS A 142 16.64 7.06 -4.60
CA CYS A 142 17.74 7.21 -3.66
C CYS A 142 18.68 8.36 -4.11
N LYS A 143 18.70 9.46 -3.34
CA LYS A 143 19.55 10.63 -3.61
C LYS A 143 21.02 10.39 -3.31
N SER A 144 21.36 9.30 -2.60
CA SER A 144 22.72 8.94 -2.20
C SER A 144 23.61 8.43 -3.36
N LYS A 145 23.09 8.37 -4.59
CA LYS A 145 23.87 8.09 -5.82
C LYS A 145 24.34 9.36 -6.55
N LYS A 146 24.55 10.47 -5.83
CA LYS A 146 25.27 11.65 -6.34
C LYS A 146 26.62 11.80 -5.65
#